data_AF-A0A7J6N206-F1
#
_entry.id   AF-A0A7J6N206-F1
#
_cell.length_a   1.000
_cell.length_b   1.000
_cell.length_c   1.000
_cell.angle_alpha   90.00
_cell.angle_beta   90.00
_cell.angle_gamma   90.00
#
_symmetry.space_group_name_H-M   'P 1'
#
loop_
_entity.id
_entity.type
_entity.pdbx_description
1 polymer ?
#
loop_
_entity_poly.entity_id
_entity_poly.type
_entity_poly.pdbx_seq_one_letter_code
_entity_poly.pdbx_strand_id
1 'polypeptide(L)'
;MGAEYHCYTADVTCTFPTSGKFTELQKEAYESVLAAVHAVEGILRPGLDYREMHRKATRVIAEELTKRLGLFTAPIDAVCSEALVSRYLMPHGLGHMLGLDCHDVGGYEPGHFKDKDDVSLTGLRLGRVIKEGFVLTVEPGCYFNPYLIDKWCSHPIHSKMVNEAVLRSLIPVGGIRIEDDVLITRDGCRVLNDIPRSVEDIEAYMQGRIDWIPGKGKVPVA
;
A
#
# COMPACT_ATOMS: atom_id res chain seq x y z
N MET A 1 -12.05 -3.75 5.09
CA MET A 1 -13.30 -4.45 5.44
C MET A 1 -13.15 -5.84 4.84
N GLY A 2 -13.39 -6.86 5.65
CA GLY A 2 -13.29 -8.24 5.22
C GLY A 2 -14.62 -8.97 5.26
N ALA A 3 -14.62 -10.18 4.75
CA ALA A 3 -15.69 -11.14 4.92
C ALA A 3 -15.08 -12.50 5.31
N GLU A 4 -15.88 -13.34 5.96
CA GLU A 4 -15.51 -14.72 6.25
C GLU A 4 -16.64 -15.64 5.76
N TYR A 5 -16.29 -16.70 5.05
CA TYR A 5 -17.23 -17.72 4.60
C TYR A 5 -16.62 -19.12 4.72
N HIS A 6 -17.30 -20.03 5.42
CA HIS A 6 -16.74 -21.33 5.81
C HIS A 6 -15.34 -21.22 6.45
N CYS A 7 -15.15 -20.21 7.29
CA CYS A 7 -13.88 -19.88 7.96
C CYS A 7 -12.74 -19.46 7.03
N TYR A 8 -12.98 -19.22 5.73
CA TYR A 8 -12.00 -18.58 4.85
C TYR A 8 -12.23 -17.08 4.83
N THR A 9 -11.17 -16.31 5.04
CA THR A 9 -11.23 -14.85 5.13
C THR A 9 -10.89 -14.17 3.81
N ALA A 10 -11.44 -12.98 3.61
CA ALA A 10 -11.01 -11.98 2.64
C ALA A 10 -10.72 -10.68 3.39
N ASP A 11 -9.70 -9.91 2.98
CA ASP A 11 -9.41 -8.60 3.57
C ASP A 11 -9.15 -7.55 2.49
N VAL A 12 -10.02 -6.55 2.43
CA VAL A 12 -10.04 -5.60 1.32
C VAL A 12 -10.16 -4.18 1.85
N THR A 13 -9.26 -3.31 1.42
CA THR A 13 -9.33 -1.88 1.72
C THR A 13 -9.55 -1.07 0.44
N CYS A 14 -10.55 -0.20 0.48
CA CYS A 14 -10.80 0.83 -0.52
C CYS A 14 -10.67 2.21 0.13
N THR A 15 -9.97 3.11 -0.54
CA THR A 15 -9.94 4.54 -0.19
C THR A 15 -10.64 5.33 -1.29
N PHE A 16 -11.57 6.21 -0.93
CA PHE A 16 -12.34 7.02 -1.87
C PHE A 16 -12.83 8.33 -1.20
N PRO A 17 -13.07 9.40 -1.97
CA PRO A 17 -13.55 10.67 -1.44
C PRO A 17 -15.03 10.55 -1.07
N THR A 18 -15.42 11.00 0.12
CA THR A 18 -16.82 10.97 0.57
C THR A 18 -17.76 11.80 -0.30
N SER A 19 -17.23 12.79 -1.02
CA SER A 19 -17.95 13.61 -2.01
C SER A 19 -18.20 12.90 -3.34
N GLY A 20 -17.59 11.73 -3.59
CA GLY A 20 -17.60 11.07 -4.90
C GLY A 20 -16.74 11.74 -5.96
N LYS A 21 -15.89 12.72 -5.58
CA LYS A 21 -14.92 13.37 -6.48
C LYS A 21 -13.63 13.70 -5.73
N PHE A 22 -12.50 13.27 -6.25
CA PHE A 22 -11.19 13.55 -5.65
C PHE A 22 -10.87 15.04 -5.82
N THR A 23 -10.34 15.65 -4.76
CA THR A 23 -9.56 16.88 -4.94
C THR A 23 -8.23 16.53 -5.61
N GLU A 24 -7.57 17.51 -6.25
CA GLU A 24 -6.24 17.27 -6.85
C GLU A 24 -5.24 16.70 -5.82
N LEU A 25 -5.22 17.23 -4.60
CA LEU A 25 -4.32 16.71 -3.56
C LEU A 25 -4.64 15.27 -3.15
N GLN A 26 -5.93 14.91 -3.02
CA GLN A 26 -6.34 13.53 -2.74
C GLN A 26 -5.96 12.61 -3.90
N LYS A 27 -6.16 13.05 -5.14
CA LYS A 27 -5.83 12.31 -6.36
C LYS A 27 -4.34 12.00 -6.42
N GLU A 28 -3.48 13.00 -6.25
CA GLU A 28 -2.03 12.79 -6.34
C GLU A 28 -1.50 11.85 -5.24
N ALA A 29 -2.01 11.99 -4.01
CA ALA A 29 -1.67 11.07 -2.93
C ALA A 29 -2.21 9.65 -3.21
N TYR A 30 -3.43 9.52 -3.72
CA TYR A 30 -4.06 8.25 -4.04
C TYR A 30 -3.30 7.52 -5.15
N GLU A 31 -3.00 8.20 -6.25
CA GLU A 31 -2.27 7.63 -7.38
C GLU A 31 -0.84 7.23 -6.99
N SER A 32 -0.22 7.90 -6.02
CA SER A 32 1.09 7.50 -5.49
C SER A 32 1.05 6.13 -4.79
N VAL A 33 -0.03 5.85 -4.04
CA VAL A 33 -0.24 4.54 -3.41
C VAL A 33 -0.64 3.49 -4.44
N LEU A 34 -1.53 3.83 -5.38
CA LEU A 34 -1.95 2.93 -6.45
C LEU A 34 -0.77 2.49 -7.33
N ALA A 35 0.17 3.41 -7.62
CA ALA A 35 1.40 3.07 -8.33
C ALA A 35 2.24 2.02 -7.59
N ALA A 36 2.28 2.07 -6.26
CA ALA A 36 2.99 1.09 -5.44
C ALA A 36 2.31 -0.28 -5.46
N VAL A 37 0.96 -0.33 -5.45
CA VAL A 37 0.20 -1.58 -5.64
C VAL A 37 0.61 -2.22 -6.96
N HIS A 38 0.43 -1.51 -8.07
CA HIS A 38 0.74 -2.02 -9.41
C HIS A 38 2.21 -2.42 -9.57
N ALA A 39 3.13 -1.67 -8.96
CA ALA A 39 4.56 -1.97 -9.03
C ALA A 39 4.92 -3.27 -8.29
N VAL A 40 4.24 -3.59 -7.18
CA VAL A 40 4.43 -4.84 -6.45
C VAL A 40 3.77 -5.99 -7.20
N GLU A 41 2.47 -5.89 -7.47
CA GLU A 41 1.69 -6.95 -8.13
C GLU A 41 2.27 -7.33 -9.50
N GLY A 42 2.73 -6.32 -10.27
CA GLY A 42 3.32 -6.53 -11.58
C GLY A 42 4.60 -7.37 -11.61
N ILE A 43 5.23 -7.62 -10.45
CA ILE A 43 6.43 -8.47 -10.36
C ILE A 43 6.26 -9.65 -9.40
N LEU A 44 5.18 -9.70 -8.61
CA LEU A 44 5.01 -10.66 -7.55
C LEU A 44 4.93 -12.08 -8.12
N ARG A 45 5.85 -12.95 -7.69
CA ARG A 45 5.97 -14.34 -8.19
C ARG A 45 6.79 -15.20 -7.24
N PRO A 46 6.77 -16.54 -7.39
CA PRO A 46 7.60 -17.43 -6.57
C PRO A 46 9.10 -17.09 -6.67
N GLY A 47 9.82 -17.25 -5.56
CA GLY A 47 11.26 -17.04 -5.46
C GLY A 47 11.68 -15.62 -5.06
N LEU A 48 10.75 -14.65 -5.02
CA LEU A 48 11.03 -13.31 -4.50
C LEU A 48 10.96 -13.28 -2.97
N ASP A 49 11.80 -12.46 -2.34
CA ASP A 49 11.71 -12.19 -0.91
C ASP A 49 10.67 -11.09 -0.64
N TYR A 50 9.66 -11.38 0.20
CA TYR A 50 8.58 -10.43 0.49
C TYR A 50 9.07 -9.15 1.17
N ARG A 51 10.22 -9.19 1.85
CA ARG A 51 10.87 -8.02 2.43
C ARG A 51 11.30 -7.02 1.36
N GLU A 52 11.79 -7.52 0.22
CA GLU A 52 12.13 -6.67 -0.92
C GLU A 52 10.90 -6.05 -1.57
N MET A 53 9.76 -6.75 -1.54
CA MET A 53 8.49 -6.18 -2.03
C MET A 53 8.06 -5.00 -1.16
N HIS A 54 8.21 -5.10 0.17
CA HIS A 54 7.95 -3.98 1.07
C HIS A 54 8.85 -2.77 0.77
N ARG A 55 10.16 -3.00 0.57
CA ARG A 55 11.09 -1.92 0.21
C ARG A 55 10.81 -1.34 -1.18
N LYS A 56 10.34 -2.16 -2.11
CA LYS A 56 9.90 -1.69 -3.43
C LYS A 56 8.67 -0.80 -3.32
N ALA A 57 7.64 -1.21 -2.57
CA ALA A 57 6.43 -0.42 -2.38
C ALA A 57 6.77 0.96 -1.77
N THR A 58 7.55 0.98 -0.70
CA THR A 58 7.94 2.23 -0.03
C THR A 58 8.82 3.13 -0.89
N ARG A 59 9.68 2.55 -1.75
CA ARG A 59 10.41 3.30 -2.77
C ARG A 59 9.48 3.98 -3.78
N VAL A 60 8.54 3.23 -4.35
CA VAL A 60 7.61 3.75 -5.36
C VAL A 60 6.74 4.86 -4.76
N ILE A 61 6.28 4.70 -3.51
CA ILE A 61 5.58 5.77 -2.78
C ILE A 61 6.47 7.02 -2.68
N ALA A 62 7.75 6.87 -2.32
CA ALA A 62 8.67 8.01 -2.24
C ALA A 62 8.87 8.70 -3.60
N GLU A 63 9.09 7.93 -4.66
CA GLU A 63 9.27 8.40 -6.03
C GLU A 63 8.03 9.17 -6.53
N GLU A 64 6.84 8.59 -6.37
CA GLU A 64 5.60 9.18 -6.88
C GLU A 64 5.19 10.42 -6.08
N LEU A 65 5.28 10.40 -4.74
CA LEU A 65 5.03 11.60 -3.93
C LEU A 65 6.03 12.73 -4.24
N THR A 66 7.28 12.39 -4.57
CA THR A 66 8.27 13.39 -5.01
C THR A 66 7.91 13.97 -6.37
N LYS A 67 7.62 13.11 -7.34
CA LYS A 67 7.29 13.50 -8.71
C LYS A 67 6.02 14.33 -8.80
N ARG A 68 5.00 14.00 -8.02
CA ARG A 68 3.66 14.61 -8.08
C ARG A 68 3.54 15.87 -7.23
N LEU A 69 4.15 15.84 -6.04
CA LEU A 69 3.93 16.87 -5.02
C LEU A 69 5.22 17.58 -4.60
N GLY A 70 6.39 17.11 -5.04
CA GLY A 70 7.67 17.65 -4.58
C GLY A 70 7.93 17.34 -3.10
N LEU A 71 7.45 16.19 -2.60
CA LEU A 71 7.50 15.87 -1.17
C LEU A 71 8.93 15.72 -0.66
N PHE A 72 9.73 14.81 -1.23
CA PHE A 72 11.11 14.60 -0.78
C PHE A 72 12.07 15.53 -1.54
N THR A 73 12.98 16.16 -0.80
CA THR A 73 14.00 17.08 -1.34
C THR A 73 15.37 16.40 -1.47
N ALA A 74 15.56 15.27 -0.79
CA ALA A 74 16.76 14.44 -0.89
C ALA A 74 16.64 13.39 -2.00
N PRO A 75 17.76 12.83 -2.49
CA PRO A 75 17.73 11.69 -3.40
C PRO A 75 16.96 10.50 -2.82
N ILE A 76 16.19 9.80 -3.67
CA ILE A 76 15.34 8.67 -3.25
C ILE A 76 16.13 7.57 -2.55
N ASP A 77 17.37 7.30 -2.97
CA ASP A 77 18.21 6.30 -2.30
C ASP A 77 18.54 6.68 -0.85
N ALA A 78 18.75 7.98 -0.56
CA ALA A 78 18.92 8.46 0.80
C ALA A 78 17.61 8.33 1.61
N VAL A 79 16.48 8.70 0.99
CA VAL A 79 15.14 8.56 1.60
C VAL A 79 14.86 7.11 2.01
N CYS A 80 15.21 6.15 1.15
CA CYS A 80 15.03 4.74 1.41
C CYS A 80 16.04 4.18 2.42
N SER A 81 17.29 4.66 2.40
CA SER A 81 18.32 4.26 3.38
C SER A 81 17.92 4.64 4.81
N GLU A 82 17.26 5.80 4.98
CA GLU A 82 16.72 6.23 6.27
C GLU A 82 15.32 5.66 6.59
N ALA A 83 14.75 4.87 5.67
CA ALA A 83 13.42 4.28 5.75
C ALA A 83 12.30 5.31 6.03
N LEU A 84 12.39 6.52 5.48
CA LEU A 84 11.47 7.62 5.84
C LEU A 84 10.01 7.27 5.59
N VAL A 85 9.70 6.60 4.47
CA VAL A 85 8.33 6.15 4.18
C VAL A 85 7.88 5.13 5.23
N SER A 86 8.63 4.05 5.49
CA SER A 86 8.25 3.06 6.51
C SER A 86 8.12 3.67 7.92
N ARG A 87 8.91 4.68 8.26
CA ARG A 87 8.88 5.30 9.59
C ARG A 87 7.67 6.21 9.80
N TYR A 88 7.34 7.02 8.80
CA TYR A 88 6.46 8.17 8.98
C TYR A 88 5.17 8.10 8.18
N LEU A 89 5.17 7.42 7.04
CA LEU A 89 4.04 7.39 6.11
C LEU A 89 3.38 6.01 6.00
N MET A 90 4.15 4.92 6.10
CA MET A 90 3.66 3.54 6.01
C MET A 90 4.22 2.70 7.18
N PRO A 91 3.76 2.93 8.43
CA PRO A 91 4.31 2.27 9.61
C PRO A 91 3.94 0.78 9.74
N HIS A 92 3.08 0.27 8.85
CA HIS A 92 2.67 -1.14 8.80
C HIS A 92 3.45 -1.93 7.74
N GLY A 93 3.26 -3.25 7.74
CA GLY A 93 3.82 -4.14 6.71
C GLY A 93 3.15 -3.96 5.35
N LEU A 94 3.81 -4.39 4.27
CA LEU A 94 3.18 -4.35 2.94
C LEU A 94 1.98 -5.30 2.83
N GLY A 95 1.95 -6.34 3.64
CA GLY A 95 0.86 -7.30 3.72
C GLY A 95 1.26 -8.53 4.51
N HIS A 96 0.43 -9.56 4.41
CA HIS A 96 0.53 -10.77 5.22
C HIS A 96 -0.03 -11.99 4.50
N MET A 97 0.20 -13.18 5.06
CA MET A 97 -0.52 -14.38 4.65
C MET A 97 -2.01 -14.23 4.97
N LEU A 98 -2.87 -14.77 4.12
CA LEU A 98 -4.33 -14.75 4.25
C LEU A 98 -4.87 -16.16 4.00
N GLY A 99 -5.81 -16.61 4.84
CA GLY A 99 -6.33 -17.98 4.74
C GLY A 99 -7.52 -18.20 5.65
N LEU A 100 -7.37 -19.11 6.62
CA LEU A 100 -8.41 -19.35 7.63
C LEU A 100 -8.46 -18.23 8.68
N ASP A 101 -7.30 -17.63 8.97
CA ASP A 101 -7.21 -16.38 9.72
C ASP A 101 -6.92 -15.22 8.76
N CYS A 102 -7.46 -14.04 9.06
CA CYS A 102 -7.16 -12.81 8.32
C CYS A 102 -5.65 -12.52 8.32
N HIS A 103 -5.01 -12.61 9.49
CA HIS A 103 -3.55 -12.70 9.59
C HIS A 103 -3.13 -14.17 9.72
N ASP A 104 -3.03 -14.89 8.60
CA ASP A 104 -2.79 -16.33 8.59
C ASP A 104 -1.39 -16.71 9.11
N VAL A 105 -1.28 -17.98 9.51
CA VAL A 105 -0.07 -18.56 10.10
C VAL A 105 1.10 -18.64 9.10
N GLY A 106 2.30 -18.89 9.62
CA GLY A 106 3.46 -19.18 8.77
C GLY A 106 4.07 -17.96 8.07
N GLY A 107 3.81 -16.75 8.54
CA GLY A 107 4.48 -15.53 8.06
C GLY A 107 6.01 -15.53 8.25
N TYR A 108 6.53 -16.30 9.21
CA TYR A 108 7.96 -16.53 9.42
C TYR A 108 8.23 -18.03 9.55
N GLU A 109 9.36 -18.48 9.01
CA GLU A 109 9.84 -19.86 9.23
C GLU A 109 10.16 -20.07 10.72
N PRO A 110 10.01 -21.29 11.26
CA PRO A 110 10.45 -21.60 12.62
C PRO A 110 11.89 -21.16 12.88
N GLY A 111 12.12 -20.47 14.01
CA GLY A 111 13.43 -19.93 14.38
C GLY A 111 13.85 -18.65 13.65
N HIS A 112 13.06 -18.15 12.70
CA HIS A 112 13.30 -16.88 12.03
C HIS A 112 12.36 -15.82 12.59
N PHE A 113 12.89 -14.64 12.88
CA PHE A 113 12.16 -13.55 13.50
C PHE A 113 12.38 -12.25 12.73
N LYS A 114 11.54 -11.25 13.01
CA LYS A 114 11.78 -9.89 12.54
C LYS A 114 13.14 -9.40 13.02
N ASP A 115 13.91 -8.85 12.11
CA ASP A 115 15.04 -8.01 12.48
C ASP A 115 14.50 -6.76 13.19
N LYS A 116 14.93 -6.55 14.44
CA LYS A 116 14.49 -5.42 15.26
C LYS A 116 15.24 -4.14 14.91
N ASP A 117 16.41 -4.27 14.30
CA ASP A 117 17.27 -3.16 13.93
C ASP A 117 16.90 -2.64 12.52
N ASP A 118 16.28 -3.49 11.68
CA ASP A 118 15.71 -3.07 10.40
C ASP A 118 14.35 -2.38 10.59
N VAL A 119 14.42 -1.08 10.86
CA VAL A 119 13.28 -0.17 10.97
C VAL A 119 12.35 -0.20 9.76
N SER A 120 12.86 -0.53 8.56
CA SER A 120 12.06 -0.56 7.34
C SER A 120 11.06 -1.71 7.35
N LEU A 121 11.27 -2.76 8.15
CA LEU A 121 10.46 -3.98 8.15
C LEU A 121 9.65 -4.20 9.42
N THR A 122 9.66 -3.26 10.38
CA THR A 122 9.07 -3.43 11.72
C THR A 122 7.60 -3.91 11.67
N GLY A 123 6.81 -3.36 10.74
CA GLY A 123 5.39 -3.70 10.57
C GLY A 123 5.12 -5.00 9.80
N LEU A 124 6.12 -5.60 9.13
CA LEU A 124 5.93 -6.69 8.17
C LEU A 124 5.51 -8.00 8.85
N ARG A 125 4.48 -8.68 8.35
CA ARG A 125 4.02 -9.97 8.92
C ARG A 125 4.50 -11.18 8.13
N LEU A 126 5.01 -10.98 6.92
CA LEU A 126 5.56 -12.02 6.06
C LEU A 126 7.04 -11.74 5.77
N GLY A 127 7.93 -12.53 6.38
CA GLY A 127 9.39 -12.42 6.20
C GLY A 127 10.00 -13.55 5.40
N ARG A 128 9.26 -14.12 4.45
CA ARG A 128 9.65 -15.33 3.70
C ARG A 128 9.86 -15.04 2.22
N VAL A 129 10.59 -15.95 1.58
CA VAL A 129 10.58 -16.10 0.13
C VAL A 129 9.21 -16.64 -0.28
N ILE A 130 8.59 -15.95 -1.23
CA ILE A 130 7.27 -16.24 -1.77
C ILE A 130 7.31 -17.58 -2.52
N LYS A 131 6.27 -18.40 -2.33
CA LYS A 131 6.09 -19.68 -3.02
C LYS A 131 4.77 -19.72 -3.77
N GLU A 132 4.71 -20.52 -4.81
CA GLU A 132 3.45 -20.81 -5.52
C GLU A 132 2.40 -21.33 -4.53
N GLY A 133 1.15 -20.89 -4.69
CA GLY A 133 0.03 -21.26 -3.83
C GLY A 133 -0.12 -20.44 -2.55
N PHE A 134 0.81 -19.52 -2.26
CA PHE A 134 0.58 -18.55 -1.18
C PHE A 134 -0.59 -17.63 -1.54
N VAL A 135 -1.43 -17.33 -0.54
CA VAL A 135 -2.44 -16.28 -0.63
C VAL A 135 -2.03 -15.17 0.34
N LEU A 136 -1.90 -13.96 -0.20
CA LEU A 136 -1.33 -12.81 0.51
C LEU A 136 -2.22 -11.58 0.35
N THR A 137 -2.13 -10.63 1.27
CA THR A 137 -2.58 -9.25 1.00
C THR A 137 -1.43 -8.43 0.39
N VAL A 138 -1.75 -7.53 -0.53
CA VAL A 138 -0.88 -6.44 -1.02
C VAL A 138 -1.56 -5.13 -0.67
N GLU A 139 -1.12 -4.50 0.40
CA GLU A 139 -1.83 -3.39 1.05
C GLU A 139 -0.97 -2.15 1.30
N PRO A 140 -0.20 -1.62 0.33
CA PRO A 140 0.56 -0.39 0.55
C PRO A 140 -0.35 0.75 0.99
N GLY A 141 0.18 1.58 1.89
CA GLY A 141 -0.56 2.71 2.45
C GLY A 141 0.33 3.92 2.70
N CYS A 142 -0.29 5.09 2.76
CA CYS A 142 0.36 6.35 3.11
C CYS A 142 -0.56 7.14 4.04
N TYR A 143 -0.12 7.39 5.27
CA TYR A 143 -0.87 8.12 6.29
C TYR A 143 -0.11 9.37 6.71
N PHE A 144 -0.81 10.49 6.73
CA PHE A 144 -0.29 11.81 7.05
C PHE A 144 -0.65 12.15 8.49
N ASN A 145 -0.17 11.31 9.42
CA ASN A 145 -0.45 11.44 10.85
C ASN A 145 0.28 12.66 11.45
N PRO A 146 -0.43 13.63 12.05
CA PRO A 146 0.20 14.85 12.59
C PRO A 146 1.33 14.57 13.58
N TYR A 147 1.19 13.59 14.47
CA TYR A 147 2.21 13.25 15.46
C TYR A 147 3.50 12.70 14.81
N LEU A 148 3.36 11.83 13.81
CA LEU A 148 4.51 11.30 13.08
C LEU A 148 5.18 12.38 12.22
N ILE A 149 4.38 13.28 11.63
CA ILE A 149 4.89 14.43 10.89
C ILE A 149 5.66 15.38 11.81
N ASP A 150 5.14 15.72 12.99
CA ASP A 150 5.86 16.56 13.94
C ASP A 150 7.17 15.90 14.41
N LYS A 151 7.15 14.59 14.63
CA LYS A 151 8.37 13.81 14.94
C LYS A 151 9.36 13.82 13.78
N TRP A 152 8.90 13.76 12.53
CA TRP A 152 9.76 13.85 11.34
C TRP A 152 10.38 15.25 11.24
N CYS A 153 9.58 16.31 11.29
CA CYS A 153 10.05 17.69 11.16
C CYS A 153 10.98 18.11 12.30
N SER A 154 10.86 17.49 13.48
CA SER A 154 11.76 17.73 14.63
C SER A 154 13.06 16.94 14.58
N HIS A 155 13.20 15.96 13.67
CA HIS A 155 14.37 15.09 13.61
C HIS A 155 15.56 15.78 12.91
N PRO A 156 16.78 15.82 13.51
CA PRO A 156 17.89 16.66 13.05
C PRO A 156 18.44 16.33 11.64
N ILE A 157 18.15 15.12 11.16
CA ILE A 157 18.56 14.62 9.84
C ILE A 157 17.35 14.61 8.90
N HIS A 158 16.33 13.79 9.21
CA HIS A 158 15.17 13.57 8.34
C HIS A 158 14.38 14.84 7.98
N SER A 159 14.33 15.86 8.83
CA SER A 159 13.61 17.11 8.53
C SER A 159 14.19 17.86 7.33
N LYS A 160 15.47 17.64 7.01
CA LYS A 160 16.16 18.26 5.86
C LYS A 160 15.89 17.54 4.54
N MET A 161 15.23 16.39 4.58
CA MET A 161 15.00 15.51 3.42
C MET A 161 13.60 15.64 2.84
N VAL A 162 12.77 16.54 3.38
CA VAL A 162 11.37 16.71 3.02
C VAL A 162 11.01 18.18 2.89
N ASN A 163 10.05 18.48 2.02
CA ASN A 163 9.38 19.76 1.96
C ASN A 163 8.26 19.78 3.03
N GLU A 164 8.53 20.44 4.16
CA GLU A 164 7.59 20.49 5.29
C GLU A 164 6.23 21.11 4.92
N ALA A 165 6.20 22.12 4.05
CA ALA A 165 4.96 22.75 3.63
C ALA A 165 4.07 21.76 2.85
N VAL A 166 4.67 20.99 1.93
CA VAL A 166 3.97 19.93 1.19
C VAL A 166 3.53 18.83 2.15
N LEU A 167 4.41 18.36 3.03
CA LEU A 167 4.10 17.30 4.00
C LEU A 167 2.91 17.67 4.90
N ARG A 168 2.89 18.91 5.43
CA ARG A 168 1.79 19.39 6.27
C ARG A 168 0.50 19.61 5.48
N SER A 169 0.59 19.98 4.20
CA SER A 169 -0.59 20.13 3.34
C SER A 169 -1.36 18.83 3.15
N LEU A 170 -0.70 17.67 3.32
CA LEU A 170 -1.29 16.34 3.17
C LEU A 170 -2.06 15.86 4.41
N ILE A 171 -1.93 16.53 5.56
CA ILE A 171 -2.63 16.15 6.81
C ILE A 171 -4.15 16.00 6.62
N PRO A 172 -4.87 16.91 5.91
CA PRO A 172 -6.31 16.77 5.67
C PRO A 172 -6.70 15.58 4.78
N VAL A 173 -5.75 14.99 4.03
CA VAL A 173 -6.00 13.73 3.30
C VAL A 173 -6.18 12.58 4.30
N GLY A 174 -5.56 12.67 5.48
CA GLY A 174 -5.61 11.64 6.51
C GLY A 174 -4.74 10.45 6.13
N GLY A 175 -5.22 9.60 5.22
CA GLY A 175 -4.41 8.53 4.66
C GLY A 175 -5.13 7.73 3.59
N ILE A 176 -4.33 6.99 2.83
CA ILE A 176 -4.77 6.10 1.76
C ILE A 176 -4.19 4.73 2.03
N ARG A 177 -5.02 3.69 1.90
CA ARG A 177 -4.59 2.31 1.74
C ARG A 177 -5.41 1.66 0.63
N ILE A 178 -4.74 0.91 -0.21
CA ILE A 178 -5.35 0.11 -1.27
C ILE A 178 -4.85 -1.29 -1.03
N GLU A 179 -5.78 -2.23 -0.87
CA GLU A 179 -5.49 -3.59 -0.47
C GLU A 179 -6.21 -4.59 -1.36
N ASP A 180 -5.42 -5.49 -1.89
CA ASP A 180 -5.81 -6.60 -2.74
C ASP A 180 -5.36 -7.93 -2.13
N ASP A 181 -6.25 -8.92 -2.16
CA ASP A 181 -5.98 -10.33 -1.92
C ASP A 181 -5.41 -10.94 -3.20
N VAL A 182 -4.24 -11.57 -3.11
CA VAL A 182 -3.54 -12.13 -4.27
C VAL A 182 -3.18 -13.60 -4.05
N LEU A 183 -3.46 -14.43 -5.05
CA LEU A 183 -2.96 -15.80 -5.13
C LEU A 183 -1.67 -15.82 -5.95
N ILE A 184 -0.58 -16.31 -5.37
CA ILE A 184 0.68 -16.52 -6.09
C ILE A 184 0.53 -17.73 -7.02
N THR A 185 0.73 -17.50 -8.31
CA THR A 185 0.74 -18.53 -9.35
C THR A 185 2.19 -18.93 -9.67
N ARG A 186 2.37 -19.90 -10.58
CA ARG A 186 3.70 -20.37 -11.01
C ARG A 186 4.62 -19.25 -11.52
N ASP A 187 4.07 -18.25 -12.21
CA ASP A 187 4.80 -17.22 -12.96
C ASP A 187 4.43 -15.77 -12.58
N GLY A 188 3.53 -15.58 -11.62
CA GLY A 188 3.05 -14.26 -11.21
C GLY A 188 2.15 -14.32 -9.98
N CYS A 189 1.19 -13.39 -9.93
CA CYS A 189 0.06 -13.43 -9.01
C CYS A 189 -1.25 -13.19 -9.74
N ARG A 190 -2.34 -13.70 -9.17
CA ARG A 190 -3.71 -13.41 -9.58
C ARG A 190 -4.37 -12.61 -8.47
N VAL A 191 -4.73 -11.36 -8.77
CA VAL A 191 -5.61 -10.54 -7.92
C VAL A 191 -6.98 -11.21 -7.83
N LEU A 192 -7.49 -11.37 -6.62
CA LEU A 192 -8.77 -12.04 -6.35
C LEU A 192 -9.93 -11.04 -6.24
N ASN A 193 -9.61 -9.78 -6.00
CA ASN A 193 -10.55 -8.67 -5.92
C ASN A 193 -10.95 -8.23 -7.33
N ASP A 194 -12.22 -7.89 -7.50
CA ASP A 194 -12.72 -7.29 -8.74
C ASP A 194 -13.56 -6.06 -8.38
N ILE A 195 -12.87 -4.94 -8.16
CA ILE A 195 -13.45 -3.67 -7.71
C ILE A 195 -12.77 -2.47 -8.36
N PRO A 196 -13.44 -1.29 -8.41
CA PRO A 196 -12.84 -0.07 -8.98
C PRO A 196 -11.56 0.35 -8.26
N ARG A 197 -10.49 0.59 -9.03
CA ARG A 197 -9.19 1.05 -8.53
C ARG A 197 -8.72 2.37 -9.13
N SER A 198 -9.05 2.66 -10.39
CA SER A 198 -8.66 3.92 -10.99
C SER A 198 -9.48 5.08 -10.40
N VAL A 199 -8.90 6.28 -10.34
CA VAL A 199 -9.63 7.50 -9.95
C VAL A 199 -10.87 7.69 -10.81
N GLU A 200 -10.76 7.45 -12.12
CA GLU A 200 -11.88 7.55 -13.05
C GLU A 200 -13.01 6.58 -12.70
N ASP A 201 -12.68 5.31 -12.46
CA ASP A 201 -13.69 4.28 -12.19
C ASP A 201 -14.34 4.48 -10.82
N ILE A 202 -13.57 4.90 -9.80
CA ILE A 202 -14.11 5.23 -8.48
C ILE A 202 -15.09 6.41 -8.59
N GLU A 203 -14.71 7.49 -9.26
CA GLU A 203 -15.61 8.64 -9.44
C GLU A 203 -16.84 8.28 -10.28
N ALA A 204 -16.66 7.51 -11.35
CA ALA A 204 -17.77 7.08 -12.20
C ALA A 204 -18.76 6.20 -11.42
N TYR A 205 -18.26 5.26 -10.62
CA TYR A 205 -19.09 4.37 -9.79
C TYR A 205 -19.82 5.17 -8.70
N MET A 206 -19.11 6.04 -7.96
CA MET A 206 -19.72 6.84 -6.89
C MET A 206 -20.76 7.85 -7.39
N GLN A 207 -20.64 8.29 -8.64
CA GLN A 207 -21.59 9.20 -9.28
C GLN A 207 -22.75 8.48 -9.99
N GLY A 208 -22.81 7.15 -9.92
CA GLY A 208 -23.85 6.36 -10.60
C GLY A 208 -23.77 6.42 -12.13
N ARG A 209 -22.59 6.72 -12.69
CA ARG A 209 -22.36 6.70 -14.15
C ARG A 209 -22.08 5.29 -14.67
N ILE A 210 -21.61 4.41 -13.81
CA ILE A 210 -21.36 2.99 -14.10
C ILE A 210 -21.85 2.13 -12.92
N ASP A 211 -22.22 0.89 -13.25
CA ASP A 211 -22.24 -0.22 -12.31
C ASP A 211 -20.89 -0.96 -12.39
N TRP A 212 -20.47 -1.55 -11.28
CA TRP A 212 -19.36 -2.50 -11.26
C TRP A 212 -19.89 -3.87 -10.86
N ILE A 213 -19.88 -4.82 -11.80
CA ILE A 213 -20.38 -6.17 -11.57
C ILE A 213 -19.19 -7.12 -11.48
N PRO A 214 -18.96 -7.79 -10.32
CA PRO A 214 -17.88 -8.77 -10.20
C PRO A 214 -17.95 -9.85 -11.30
N GLY A 215 -16.81 -10.14 -11.91
CA GLY A 215 -16.64 -11.02 -13.08
C GLY A 215 -16.96 -10.36 -14.43
N LYS A 216 -17.51 -9.15 -14.45
CA LYS A 216 -17.85 -8.41 -15.68
C LYS A 216 -17.19 -7.03 -15.76
N GLY A 217 -16.73 -6.49 -14.64
CA GLY A 217 -16.12 -5.17 -14.53
C GLY A 217 -17.13 -4.03 -14.74
N LYS A 218 -16.68 -2.96 -15.40
CA LYS A 218 -17.42 -1.72 -15.69
C LYS A 218 -18.56 -1.95 -16.66
N VAL A 219 -19.79 -1.64 -16.24
CA VAL A 219 -21.00 -1.69 -17.07
C VAL A 219 -21.69 -0.32 -17.06
N PRO A 220 -22.08 0.24 -18.21
CA PRO A 220 -22.85 1.49 -18.24
C PRO A 220 -24.18 1.35 -17.49
N VAL A 221 -24.54 2.35 -16.69
CA VAL A 221 -25.90 2.42 -16.10
C VAL A 221 -26.89 2.75 -17.22
N ALA A 222 -28.00 2.01 -17.28
CA ALA A 222 -29.07 2.18 -18.26
C ALA A 222 -29.93 3.42 -18.00
#